data_AF-A0A948I334-F1
#
_entry.id   AF-A0A948I334-F1
#
_cell.length_a   1.000
_cell.length_b   1.000
_cell.length_c   1.000
_cell.angle_alpha   90.00
_cell.angle_beta   90.00
_cell.angle_gamma   90.00
#
_symmetry.space_group_name_H-M   'P 1'
#
loop_
_entity.id
_entity.type
_entity.pdbx_description
1 polymer ?
#
loop_
_entity_poly.entity_id
_entity_poly.type
_entity_poly.pdbx_seq_one_letter_code
_entity_poly.pdbx_strand_id
1 'polypeptide(L)'
;MKKTALDKDLRKLEQMEAATHAASRSLAPLGIAFVFLLGAAAWTSVTFSGGPFGYLVVISAVIVGYMALNIGANDVANNMGPAVGSKALTMGGALVIAALAEASGALLAGGDVVSTVANDLLR
;
A
#
# COMPACT_ATOMS: atom_id res chain seq x y z
N MET A 1 -10.04 -49.90 2.39
CA MET A 1 -10.23 -49.51 0.97
C MET A 1 -8.93 -48.88 0.47
N LYS A 2 -8.37 -49.34 -0.66
CA LYS A 2 -7.18 -48.71 -1.27
C LYS A 2 -7.59 -47.35 -1.85
N LYS A 3 -6.92 -46.27 -1.45
CA LYS A 3 -7.15 -44.93 -2.01
C LYS A 3 -6.95 -44.97 -3.52
N THR A 4 -7.88 -44.39 -4.27
CA THR A 4 -7.83 -44.41 -5.72
C THR A 4 -6.73 -43.47 -6.23
N ALA A 5 -6.27 -43.66 -7.46
CA ALA A 5 -5.28 -42.75 -8.08
C ALA A 5 -5.80 -41.31 -8.10
N LEU A 6 -7.11 -41.14 -8.34
CA LEU A 6 -7.82 -39.86 -8.32
C LEU A 6 -7.75 -39.17 -6.95
N ASP A 7 -7.90 -39.89 -5.84
CA ASP A 7 -7.77 -39.33 -4.48
C ASP A 7 -6.37 -38.79 -4.19
N LYS A 8 -5.33 -39.40 -4.78
CA LYS A 8 -3.94 -38.90 -4.65
C LYS A 8 -3.73 -37.63 -5.46
N ASP A 9 -4.30 -37.55 -6.65
CA ASP A 9 -4.14 -36.42 -7.55
C ASP A 9 -4.97 -35.20 -7.10
N LEU A 10 -6.21 -35.38 -6.65
CA LEU A 10 -7.00 -34.31 -6.03
C LEU A 10 -6.27 -33.70 -4.83
N ARG A 11 -5.68 -34.54 -3.99
CA ARG A 11 -4.96 -34.07 -2.80
C ARG A 11 -3.66 -33.34 -3.15
N LYS A 12 -3.02 -33.67 -4.28
CA LYS A 12 -1.88 -32.89 -4.80
C LYS A 12 -2.35 -31.53 -5.30
N LEU A 13 -3.49 -31.45 -6.00
CA LEU A 13 -4.06 -30.20 -6.45
C LEU A 13 -4.49 -29.32 -5.28
N GLU A 14 -5.14 -29.88 -4.26
CA GLU A 14 -5.52 -29.19 -3.02
C GLU A 14 -4.29 -28.68 -2.26
N GLN A 15 -3.22 -29.47 -2.19
CA GLN A 15 -1.95 -29.04 -1.58
C GLN A 15 -1.26 -27.93 -2.38
N MET A 16 -1.31 -27.99 -3.72
CA MET A 16 -0.79 -26.94 -4.60
C MET A 16 -1.61 -25.65 -4.48
N GLU A 17 -2.93 -25.77 -4.39
CA GLU A 17 -3.83 -24.64 -4.19
C GLU A 17 -3.62 -24.00 -2.82
N ALA A 18 -3.54 -24.79 -1.74
CA ALA A 18 -3.25 -24.28 -0.40
C ALA A 18 -1.88 -23.60 -0.30
N ALA A 19 -0.84 -24.18 -0.92
CA ALA A 19 0.49 -23.57 -0.99
C ALA A 19 0.47 -22.26 -1.79
N THR A 20 -0.26 -22.24 -2.92
CA THR A 20 -0.44 -21.04 -3.75
C THR A 20 -1.22 -19.97 -3.01
N HIS A 21 -2.24 -20.35 -2.24
CA HIS A 21 -3.10 -19.43 -1.50
C HIS A 21 -2.41 -18.85 -0.26
N ALA A 22 -1.49 -19.61 0.36
CA ALA A 22 -0.64 -19.11 1.43
C ALA A 22 0.43 -18.14 0.88
N ALA A 23 1.05 -18.49 -0.24
CA ALA A 23 2.01 -17.62 -0.93
C ALA A 23 1.34 -16.34 -1.47
N SER A 24 0.13 -16.43 -2.01
CA SER A 24 -0.59 -15.26 -2.52
C SER A 24 -0.97 -14.28 -1.41
N ARG A 25 -1.35 -14.75 -0.21
CA ARG A 25 -1.66 -13.87 0.93
C ARG A 25 -0.45 -13.10 1.44
N SER A 26 0.75 -13.67 1.40
CA SER A 26 1.96 -12.97 1.83
C SER A 26 2.51 -12.04 0.75
N LEU A 27 2.34 -12.37 -0.54
CA LEU A 27 2.80 -11.53 -1.64
C LEU A 27 1.83 -10.41 -2.03
N ALA A 28 0.53 -10.54 -1.75
CA ALA A 28 -0.48 -9.57 -2.18
C ALA A 28 -0.19 -8.11 -1.75
N PRO A 29 0.19 -7.82 -0.48
CA PRO A 29 0.53 -6.45 -0.08
C PRO A 29 1.75 -5.90 -0.83
N LEU A 30 2.76 -6.76 -1.05
CA LEU A 30 3.97 -6.39 -1.78
C LEU A 30 3.66 -6.10 -3.26
N GLY A 31 2.80 -6.92 -3.87
CA GLY A 31 2.36 -6.73 -5.24
C GLY A 31 1.56 -5.45 -5.43
N ILE A 32 0.63 -5.15 -4.52
CA ILE A 32 -0.15 -3.91 -4.54
C ILE A 32 0.76 -2.69 -4.37
N ALA A 33 1.69 -2.73 -3.42
CA ALA A 33 2.68 -1.67 -3.23
C ALA A 33 3.52 -1.45 -4.49
N PHE A 34 4.00 -2.53 -5.12
CA PHE A 34 4.79 -2.45 -6.34
C PHE A 34 3.98 -1.83 -7.50
N VAL A 35 2.73 -2.25 -7.70
CA VAL A 35 1.82 -1.66 -8.70
C VAL A 35 1.58 -0.18 -8.43
N PHE A 36 1.38 0.22 -7.18
CA PHE A 36 1.23 1.62 -6.79
C PHE A 36 2.47 2.46 -7.13
N LEU A 37 3.66 1.96 -6.78
CA LEU A 37 4.91 2.67 -7.05
C LEU A 37 5.19 2.80 -8.56
N LEU A 38 4.93 1.74 -9.33
CA LEU A 38 5.02 1.81 -10.79
C LEU A 38 4.00 2.78 -11.38
N GLY A 39 2.78 2.81 -10.85
CA GLY A 39 1.75 3.77 -11.22
C GLY A 39 2.20 5.21 -10.96
N ALA A 40 2.77 5.48 -9.79
CA ALA A 40 3.30 6.81 -9.43
C ALA A 40 4.49 7.21 -10.33
N ALA A 41 5.41 6.28 -10.61
CA ALA A 41 6.53 6.50 -11.53
C ALA A 41 6.04 6.76 -12.97
N ALA A 42 5.07 5.99 -13.45
CA ALA A 42 4.48 6.17 -14.77
C ALA A 42 3.75 7.52 -14.86
N TRP A 43 2.92 7.86 -13.87
CA TRP A 43 2.20 9.13 -13.83
C TRP A 43 3.14 10.35 -13.84
N THR A 44 4.18 10.31 -13.00
CA THR A 44 5.15 11.40 -12.94
C THR A 44 6.03 11.48 -14.18
N SER A 45 6.38 10.34 -14.78
CA SER A 45 7.14 10.33 -16.04
C SER A 45 6.33 10.92 -17.20
N VAL A 46 5.02 10.66 -17.32
CA VAL A 46 4.22 11.28 -18.41
C VAL A 46 3.90 12.76 -18.16
N THR A 47 3.89 13.19 -16.91
CA THR A 47 3.49 14.58 -16.55
C THR A 47 4.68 15.54 -16.48
N PHE A 48 5.85 15.08 -16.02
CA PHE A 48 6.98 15.96 -15.67
C PHE A 48 8.30 15.65 -16.41
N SER A 49 8.34 14.66 -17.33
CA SER A 49 9.59 14.25 -18.00
C SER A 49 10.17 15.24 -19.01
N GLY A 50 9.44 16.28 -19.41
CA GLY A 50 9.89 17.25 -20.42
C GLY A 50 10.86 18.33 -19.90
N GLY A 51 11.04 18.46 -18.59
CA GLY A 51 11.86 19.51 -17.97
C GLY A 51 13.29 19.08 -17.62
N PRO A 52 14.22 20.04 -17.42
CA PRO A 52 15.50 19.77 -16.77
C PRO A 52 15.24 19.06 -15.44
N PHE A 53 15.95 17.96 -15.18
CA PHE A 53 15.79 17.13 -13.97
C PHE A 53 14.47 16.35 -13.84
N GLY A 54 13.69 16.15 -14.91
CA GLY A 54 12.47 15.33 -14.84
C GLY A 54 12.68 13.91 -14.30
N TYR A 55 13.86 13.32 -14.52
CA TYR A 55 14.23 12.03 -13.93
C TYR A 55 14.35 12.06 -12.40
N LEU A 56 14.76 13.20 -11.80
CA LEU A 56 14.79 13.36 -10.35
C LEU A 56 13.38 13.35 -9.78
N VAL A 57 12.41 13.98 -10.45
CA VAL A 57 11.00 13.96 -10.03
C VAL A 57 10.45 12.53 -9.99
N VAL A 58 10.77 11.72 -11.01
CA VAL A 58 10.35 10.31 -11.06
C VAL A 58 11.00 9.50 -9.92
N ILE A 59 12.30 9.67 -9.68
CA ILE A 59 13.02 8.99 -8.59
C ILE A 59 12.43 9.40 -7.23
N SER A 60 12.23 10.70 -7.01
CA SER A 60 11.63 11.23 -5.78
C SER A 60 10.22 10.69 -5.57
N ALA A 61 9.40 10.58 -6.62
CA ALA A 61 8.04 10.05 -6.52
C ALA A 61 8.02 8.59 -6.04
N VAL A 62 8.97 7.76 -6.50
CA VAL A 62 9.09 6.37 -6.03
C VAL A 62 9.52 6.32 -4.56
N ILE A 63 10.52 7.11 -4.17
CA ILE A 63 11.03 7.14 -2.80
C ILE A 63 9.95 7.65 -1.84
N VAL A 64 9.34 8.79 -2.14
CA VAL A 64 8.28 9.39 -1.33
C VAL A 64 7.03 8.50 -1.32
N GLY A 65 6.68 7.88 -2.45
CA GLY A 65 5.59 6.91 -2.53
C GLY A 65 5.81 5.71 -1.60
N TYR A 66 7.04 5.18 -1.55
CA TYR A 66 7.39 4.10 -0.62
C TYR A 66 7.29 4.56 0.84
N MET A 67 7.76 5.77 1.15
CA MET A 67 7.64 6.33 2.50
C MET A 67 6.17 6.56 2.90
N ALA A 68 5.34 7.07 1.98
CA ALA A 68 3.92 7.30 2.22
C ALA A 68 3.19 6.01 2.59
N LEU A 69 3.49 4.88 1.92
CA LEU A 69 2.93 3.57 2.27
C LEU A 69 3.29 3.15 3.70
N ASN A 70 4.56 3.32 4.09
CA ASN A 70 5.01 2.95 5.43
C ASN A 70 4.45 3.85 6.52
N ILE A 71 4.40 5.17 6.28
CA ILE A 71 3.85 6.16 7.20
C ILE A 71 2.35 5.91 7.38
N GLY A 72 1.59 5.77 6.29
CA GLY A 72 0.15 5.51 6.36
C GLY A 72 -0.15 4.19 7.08
N ALA A 73 0.57 3.10 6.80
CA ALA A 73 0.35 1.85 7.52
C ALA A 73 0.58 1.98 9.04
N ASN A 74 1.59 2.75 9.45
CA ASN A 74 1.87 3.03 10.85
C ASN A 74 0.78 3.93 11.48
N ASP A 75 0.35 4.98 10.77
CA ASP A 75 -0.66 5.92 11.29
C ASP A 75 -2.03 5.25 11.45
N VAL A 76 -2.46 4.46 10.46
CA VAL A 76 -3.69 3.66 10.55
C VAL A 76 -3.62 2.69 11.74
N ALA A 77 -2.50 2.03 11.98
CA ALA A 77 -2.35 1.12 13.12
C ALA A 77 -2.48 1.87 14.47
N ASN A 78 -1.93 3.07 14.57
CA ASN A 78 -1.98 3.88 15.79
C ASN A 78 -3.36 4.49 16.04
N ASN A 79 -4.03 4.97 14.99
CA ASN A 79 -5.33 5.65 15.09
C ASN A 79 -6.51 4.67 15.15
N MET A 80 -6.46 3.60 14.35
CA MET A 80 -7.56 2.63 14.24
C MET A 80 -7.37 1.40 15.13
N GLY A 81 -6.15 1.15 15.62
CA GLY A 81 -5.83 0.00 16.48
C GLY A 81 -6.73 -0.13 17.72
N PRO A 82 -6.96 0.93 18.51
CA PRO A 82 -7.87 0.88 19.66
C PRO A 82 -9.34 0.63 19.27
N ALA A 83 -9.81 1.22 18.18
CA ALA A 83 -11.19 1.06 17.72
C ALA A 83 -11.49 -0.36 17.21
N VAL A 84 -10.53 -0.96 16.50
CA VAL A 84 -10.63 -2.36 16.04
C VAL A 84 -10.39 -3.32 17.21
N GLY A 85 -9.42 -3.04 18.09
CA GLY A 85 -9.07 -3.87 19.24
C GLY A 85 -10.18 -3.93 20.31
N SER A 86 -10.95 -2.85 20.48
CA SER A 86 -12.13 -2.80 21.36
C SER A 86 -13.39 -3.42 20.73
N LYS A 87 -13.31 -3.88 19.48
CA LYS A 87 -14.45 -4.37 18.67
C LYS A 87 -15.52 -3.32 18.37
N ALA A 88 -15.20 -2.03 18.51
CA ALA A 88 -16.10 -0.95 18.11
C ALA A 88 -16.21 -0.86 16.58
N LEU A 89 -15.13 -1.18 15.85
CA LEU A 89 -15.10 -1.24 14.39
C LEU A 89 -14.51 -2.57 13.89
N THR A 90 -14.93 -2.98 12.70
CA THR A 90 -14.29 -4.09 11.98
C THR A 90 -13.03 -3.58 11.28
N MET A 91 -12.07 -4.47 11.01
CA MET A 91 -10.84 -4.10 10.30
C MET A 91 -11.14 -3.46 8.94
N GLY A 92 -12.09 -4.01 8.18
CA GLY A 92 -12.48 -3.45 6.88
C GLY A 92 -13.12 -2.07 7.00
N GLY A 93 -14.01 -1.85 7.97
CA GLY A 93 -14.63 -0.55 8.20
C GLY A 93 -13.61 0.51 8.63
N ALA A 94 -12.68 0.15 9.51
CA ALA A 94 -11.61 1.02 9.96
C ALA A 94 -10.70 1.45 8.79
N LEU A 95 -10.32 0.52 7.89
CA LEU A 95 -9.50 0.84 6.73
C LEU A 95 -10.20 1.81 5.76
N VAL A 96 -11.50 1.66 5.54
CA VAL A 96 -12.26 2.58 4.66
C VAL A 96 -12.32 3.98 5.27
N ILE A 97 -12.62 4.09 6.57
CA ILE A 97 -12.67 5.38 7.26
C ILE A 97 -11.29 6.04 7.22
N ALA A 98 -10.23 5.28 7.55
CA ALA A 98 -8.87 5.79 7.54
C ALA A 98 -8.45 6.28 6.15
N ALA A 99 -8.72 5.51 5.10
CA ALA A 99 -8.40 5.91 3.72
C ALA A 99 -9.06 7.23 3.33
N LEU A 100 -10.34 7.42 3.68
CA LEU A 100 -11.05 8.67 3.39
C LEU A 100 -10.53 9.84 4.22
N ALA A 101 -10.32 9.63 5.52
CA ALA A 101 -9.88 10.66 6.45
C ALA A 101 -8.44 11.12 6.17
N GLU A 102 -7.50 10.17 6.00
CA GLU A 102 -6.09 10.48 5.72
C GLU A 102 -5.92 11.11 4.33
N ALA A 103 -6.61 10.59 3.30
CA ALA A 103 -6.57 11.19 1.97
C ALA A 103 -7.14 12.62 1.98
N SER A 104 -8.27 12.83 2.68
CA SER A 104 -8.86 14.16 2.80
C SER A 104 -7.95 15.12 3.56
N GLY A 105 -7.34 14.67 4.66
CA GLY A 105 -6.38 15.47 5.44
C GLY A 105 -5.17 15.88 4.61
N ALA A 106 -4.58 14.93 3.87
CA ALA A 106 -3.46 15.19 2.98
C ALA A 106 -3.81 16.19 1.86
N LEU A 107 -5.00 16.08 1.26
CA LEU A 107 -5.45 16.96 0.17
C LEU A 107 -5.86 18.36 0.65
N LEU A 108 -6.53 18.47 1.80
CA LEU A 108 -7.11 19.73 2.28
C LEU A 108 -6.11 20.55 3.10
N ALA A 109 -5.25 19.90 3.89
CA ALA A 109 -4.36 20.56 4.84
C ALA A 109 -2.87 20.27 4.60
N GLY A 110 -2.52 19.38 3.66
CA GLY A 110 -1.12 19.01 3.41
C GLY A 110 -0.27 20.12 2.79
N GLY A 111 -0.88 21.06 2.06
CA GLY A 111 -0.15 22.12 1.36
C GLY A 111 0.68 23.01 2.28
N ASP A 112 0.09 23.46 3.39
CA ASP A 112 0.77 24.32 4.36
C ASP A 112 1.92 23.57 5.06
N VAL A 113 1.71 22.30 5.40
CA VAL A 113 2.75 21.43 6.00
C VAL A 113 3.93 21.25 5.05
N VAL A 114 3.66 20.93 3.78
CA VAL A 114 4.71 20.78 2.77
C VAL A 114 5.48 22.09 2.59
N SER A 115 4.79 23.23 2.59
CA SER A 115 5.43 24.55 2.49
C SER A 115 6.39 24.82 3.66
N THR A 116 5.96 24.56 4.90
CA THR A 116 6.81 24.73 6.09
C THR A 116 8.01 23.80 6.05
N VAL A 117 7.82 22.52 5.68
CA VAL A 117 8.94 21.58 5.56
C VAL A 117 9.95 22.07 4.50
N ALA A 118 9.47 22.49 3.34
CA ALA A 118 10.33 22.92 2.23
C ALA A 118 11.08 24.23 2.50
N ASN A 119 10.44 25.19 3.19
CA ASN A 119 10.97 26.56 3.30
C ASN A 119 11.53 26.92 4.68
N ASP A 120 11.03 26.31 5.75
CA ASP A 120 11.41 26.68 7.12
C ASP A 120 12.31 25.63 7.79
N LEU A 121 12.26 24.37 7.34
CA LEU A 121 13.05 23.27 7.92
C LEU A 121 14.24 22.84 7.07
N LEU A 122 14.06 22.80 5.74
CA LEU A 122 15.09 22.33 4.80
C LEU A 122 15.97 23.45 4.22
N ARG A 123 15.58 24.72 4.48
CA ARG A 123 16.24 25.92 3.97
C ARG A 123 17.10 26.58 5.05
#